data_AF-A0A1H8RR00-F1
#
_entry.id   AF-A0A1H8RR00-F1
#
_cell.length_a   1.000
_cell.length_b   1.000
_cell.length_c   1.000
_cell.angle_alpha   90.00
_cell.angle_beta   90.00
_cell.angle_gamma   90.00
#
_symmetry.space_group_name_H-M   'P 1'
#
loop_
_entity.id
_entity.type
_entity.pdbx_description
1 polymer ?
#
loop_
_entity_poly.entity_id
_entity_poly.type
_entity_poly.pdbx_seq_one_letter_code
_entity_poly.pdbx_strand_id
1 'polypeptide(L)'
;MARDLDLLRRAVDDRQLTYVGTSYGTHLGEVYANLFPQRVRAMALDGVLQPEDWTTGRQPGQGDEPYVYRLGSARPSAPRPRWTPCCEFGGPDATEQSLHRKYDELLATLRRGPITYTDSHGEKQQITYQELVGRMPTALYGADAATYIGPFLQVLYLATRHPAAAAAARIPTQAQPRFSDEPQSADNAWHNAVACTDSDNPRDPREVGRYARLADRLGDPATPYEAPSPPVTCSPGPACSPPTSPGTASPTTAGTSAWTSGWTVT
;
A
#
# COMPACT_ATOMS: atom_id res chain seq x y z
N MET A 1 -3.26 -12.46 15.37
CA MET A 1 -4.36 -11.92 14.54
C MET A 1 -5.57 -12.86 14.48
N ALA A 2 -5.52 -14.04 13.84
CA ALA A 2 -6.72 -14.89 13.69
C ALA A 2 -7.35 -15.34 15.04
N ARG A 3 -6.52 -15.61 16.06
CA ARG A 3 -7.02 -15.92 17.41
C ARG A 3 -7.68 -14.71 18.09
N ASP A 4 -7.18 -13.51 17.80
CA ASP A 4 -7.73 -12.26 18.31
C ASP A 4 -9.07 -11.96 17.65
N LEU A 5 -9.21 -12.25 16.34
CA LEU A 5 -10.48 -12.19 15.64
C LEU A 5 -11.53 -13.13 16.26
N ASP A 6 -11.14 -14.31 16.74
CA ASP A 6 -12.05 -15.21 17.47
C ASP A 6 -12.41 -14.70 18.87
N LEU A 7 -11.54 -13.93 19.53
CA LEU A 7 -11.87 -13.21 20.77
C LEU A 7 -12.87 -12.09 20.50
N LEU A 8 -12.69 -11.31 19.43
CA LEU A 8 -13.61 -10.24 19.03
C LEU A 8 -15.00 -10.79 18.69
N ARG A 9 -15.07 -11.89 17.93
CA ARG A 9 -16.33 -12.60 17.67
C ARG A 9 -17.07 -12.93 18.98
N ARG A 10 -16.34 -13.46 19.98
CA ARG A 10 -16.93 -13.78 21.29
C ARG A 10 -17.36 -12.54 22.05
N ALA A 11 -16.61 -11.45 21.98
CA ALA A 11 -16.91 -10.21 22.67
C ALA A 11 -18.21 -9.56 22.18
N VAL A 12 -18.59 -9.79 20.91
CA VAL A 12 -19.87 -9.34 20.33
C VAL A 12 -20.97 -10.41 20.40
N ASP A 13 -20.74 -11.50 21.15
CA ASP A 13 -21.66 -12.64 21.38
C ASP A 13 -22.09 -13.40 20.10
N ASP A 14 -21.32 -13.26 19.01
CA ASP A 14 -21.56 -14.01 17.78
C ASP A 14 -21.12 -15.46 17.96
N ARG A 15 -22.00 -16.43 17.68
CA ARG A 15 -21.63 -17.86 17.73
C ARG A 15 -20.68 -18.25 16.60
N GLN A 16 -20.89 -17.68 15.42
CA GLN A 16 -20.09 -17.90 14.21
C GLN A 16 -19.80 -16.55 13.54
N LEU A 17 -18.61 -16.41 12.97
CA LEU A 17 -18.13 -15.19 12.34
C LEU A 17 -18.79 -14.97 10.98
N THR A 18 -19.29 -13.76 10.74
CA THR A 18 -19.58 -13.23 9.39
C THR A 18 -18.50 -12.21 9.06
N TYR A 19 -17.71 -12.44 8.01
CA TYR A 19 -16.49 -11.66 7.74
C TYR A 19 -16.39 -11.21 6.29
N VAL A 20 -15.97 -9.97 6.07
CA VAL A 20 -15.52 -9.47 4.77
C VAL A 20 -14.05 -9.11 4.91
N GLY A 21 -13.19 -9.78 4.15
CA GLY A 21 -11.75 -9.53 4.11
C GLY A 21 -11.36 -8.92 2.78
N THR A 22 -10.65 -7.79 2.83
CA THR A 22 -10.05 -7.18 1.64
C THR A 22 -8.54 -7.11 1.80
N SER A 23 -7.78 -7.29 0.71
CA SER A 23 -6.31 -7.24 0.75
C SER A 23 -5.73 -8.19 1.81
N TYR A 24 -4.89 -7.72 2.76
CA TYR A 24 -4.41 -8.55 3.88
C TYR A 24 -5.53 -9.26 4.67
N GLY A 25 -6.72 -8.67 4.73
CA GLY A 25 -7.89 -9.28 5.34
C GLY A 25 -8.25 -10.64 4.72
N THR A 26 -7.92 -10.89 3.45
CA THR A 26 -8.15 -12.22 2.85
C THR A 26 -7.28 -13.29 3.50
N HIS A 27 -6.00 -13.01 3.71
CA HIS A 27 -5.08 -13.91 4.39
C HIS A 27 -5.54 -14.18 5.83
N LEU A 28 -5.94 -13.14 6.56
CA LEU A 28 -6.48 -13.27 7.91
C LEU A 28 -7.75 -14.15 7.92
N GLY A 29 -8.65 -13.95 6.95
CA GLY A 29 -9.86 -14.74 6.78
C GLY A 29 -9.57 -16.21 6.48
N GLU A 30 -8.63 -16.50 5.58
CA GLU A 30 -8.18 -17.86 5.24
C GLU A 30 -7.59 -18.58 6.46
N VAL A 31 -6.68 -17.91 7.19
CA VAL A 31 -6.08 -18.47 8.41
C VAL A 31 -7.16 -18.71 9.48
N TYR A 32 -8.11 -17.78 9.64
CA TYR A 32 -9.23 -17.96 10.57
C TYR A 32 -10.10 -19.16 10.19
N ALA A 33 -10.48 -19.28 8.92
CA ALA A 33 -11.30 -20.39 8.43
C ALA A 33 -10.59 -21.74 8.59
N ASN A 34 -9.26 -21.78 8.43
CA ASN A 34 -8.47 -22.98 8.65
C ASN A 34 -8.37 -23.37 10.14
N LEU A 35 -8.18 -22.40 11.03
CA LEU A 35 -8.07 -22.66 12.48
C LEU A 35 -9.43 -22.91 13.15
N PHE A 36 -10.49 -22.29 12.67
CA PHE A 36 -11.82 -22.30 13.28
C PHE A 36 -12.96 -22.56 12.28
N PRO A 37 -12.90 -23.65 11.48
CA PRO A 37 -13.84 -23.86 10.37
C PRO A 37 -15.31 -23.92 10.82
N GLN A 38 -15.57 -24.50 11.99
CA GLN A 38 -16.93 -24.61 12.57
C GLN A 38 -17.48 -23.27 13.08
N ARG A 39 -16.64 -22.22 13.14
CA ARG A 39 -16.97 -20.89 13.65
C ARG A 39 -17.10 -19.86 12.52
N VAL A 40 -17.25 -20.30 11.27
CA VAL A 40 -17.53 -19.41 10.12
C VAL A 40 -19.00 -19.60 9.73
N ARG A 41 -19.76 -18.50 9.70
CA ARG A 41 -21.13 -18.45 9.16
C ARG A 41 -21.11 -18.12 7.69
N ALA A 42 -20.43 -17.03 7.34
CA ALA A 42 -20.29 -16.53 5.98
C ALA A 42 -18.99 -15.74 5.86
N MET A 43 -18.36 -15.82 4.69
CA MET A 43 -17.09 -15.15 4.43
C MET A 43 -17.05 -14.68 2.98
N ALA A 44 -16.67 -13.42 2.76
CA ALA A 44 -16.36 -12.87 1.45
C ALA A 44 -14.92 -12.34 1.46
N LEU A 45 -14.11 -12.79 0.52
CA LEU A 45 -12.71 -12.42 0.38
C LEU A 45 -12.51 -11.73 -0.97
N ASP A 46 -11.99 -10.51 -0.97
CA ASP A 46 -11.81 -9.68 -2.18
C ASP A 46 -10.38 -9.12 -2.27
N GLY A 47 -9.75 -9.22 -3.44
CA GLY A 47 -8.31 -8.97 -3.60
C GLY A 47 -7.46 -10.02 -2.89
N VAL A 48 -7.68 -11.30 -3.24
CA VAL A 48 -7.15 -12.46 -2.51
C VAL A 48 -5.63 -12.59 -2.62
N LEU A 49 -4.96 -12.53 -1.47
CA LEU A 49 -3.56 -12.91 -1.33
C LEU A 49 -3.39 -14.42 -1.35
N GLN A 50 -2.40 -14.91 -2.11
CA GLN A 50 -2.02 -16.32 -2.04
C GLN A 50 -1.28 -16.60 -0.71
N PRO A 51 -1.75 -17.54 0.14
CA PRO A 51 -1.16 -17.80 1.46
C PRO A 51 0.35 -18.10 1.43
N GLU A 52 0.78 -18.94 0.48
CA GLU A 52 2.19 -19.34 0.36
C GLU A 52 3.05 -18.15 -0.09
N ASP A 53 2.60 -17.36 -1.06
CA ASP A 53 3.35 -16.18 -1.53
C ASP A 53 3.38 -15.06 -0.50
N TRP A 54 2.38 -14.98 0.39
CA TRP A 54 2.41 -14.08 1.53
C TRP A 54 3.38 -14.59 2.61
N THR A 55 3.35 -15.88 2.96
CA THR A 55 4.08 -16.42 4.12
C THR A 55 5.53 -16.78 3.79
N THR A 56 5.78 -17.99 3.27
CA THR A 56 7.13 -18.59 3.11
C THR A 56 7.65 -18.62 1.67
N GLY A 57 6.78 -18.39 0.70
CA GLY A 57 6.98 -18.73 -0.72
C GLY A 57 6.61 -20.19 -1.02
N ARG A 58 6.48 -20.50 -2.31
CA ARG A 58 6.03 -21.82 -2.81
C ARG A 58 7.19 -22.78 -3.07
N GLN A 59 8.40 -22.25 -3.21
CA GLN A 59 9.61 -23.03 -3.54
C GLN A 59 10.70 -22.85 -2.47
N PRO A 60 11.56 -23.86 -2.27
CA PRO A 60 12.72 -23.73 -1.39
C PRO A 60 13.57 -22.51 -1.73
N GLY A 61 13.96 -21.75 -0.70
CA GLY A 61 14.76 -20.53 -0.84
C GLY A 61 13.95 -19.25 -1.10
N GLN A 62 12.63 -19.34 -1.31
CA GLN A 62 11.81 -18.14 -1.54
C GLN A 62 11.51 -17.32 -0.28
N GLY A 63 11.71 -17.86 0.93
CA GLY A 63 11.53 -17.12 2.19
C GLY A 63 12.51 -15.96 2.39
N ASP A 64 13.63 -15.96 1.66
CA ASP A 64 14.57 -14.83 1.63
C ASP A 64 14.22 -13.78 0.56
N GLU A 65 13.12 -13.98 -0.18
CA GLU A 65 12.58 -12.98 -1.11
C GLU A 65 11.55 -12.10 -0.38
N PRO A 66 11.56 -10.77 -0.61
CA PRO A 66 10.49 -9.91 -0.11
C PRO A 66 9.13 -10.42 -0.55
N TYR A 67 8.16 -10.47 0.35
CA TYR A 67 6.82 -11.00 0.03
C TYR A 67 6.16 -10.26 -1.15
N VAL A 68 6.38 -8.95 -1.28
CA VAL A 68 5.93 -8.14 -2.43
C VAL A 68 6.48 -8.66 -3.77
N TYR A 69 7.67 -9.26 -3.77
CA TYR A 69 8.25 -9.90 -4.95
C TYR A 69 7.58 -11.25 -5.23
N ARG A 70 7.31 -12.04 -4.19
CA ARG A 70 6.63 -13.34 -4.29
C ARG A 70 5.20 -13.21 -4.79
N LEU A 71 4.46 -12.21 -4.30
CA LEU A 71 3.12 -11.85 -4.76
C LEU A 71 3.07 -11.43 -6.25
N GLY A 72 4.24 -11.15 -6.84
CA GLY A 72 4.34 -10.82 -8.26
C GLY A 72 4.08 -9.36 -8.56
N SER A 73 4.12 -8.46 -7.57
CA SER A 73 3.94 -7.02 -7.78
C SER A 73 4.98 -6.44 -8.76
N ALA A 74 6.15 -7.09 -8.92
CA ALA A 74 7.21 -6.68 -9.85
C ALA A 74 7.11 -7.36 -11.24
N ARG A 75 6.14 -8.25 -11.45
CA ARG A 75 6.12 -9.08 -12.67
C ARG A 75 5.50 -8.29 -13.85
N PRO A 76 6.13 -8.35 -15.04
CA PRO A 76 5.63 -7.69 -16.26
C PRO A 76 4.31 -8.27 -16.80
N SER A 77 3.75 -9.31 -16.15
CA SER A 77 2.44 -9.87 -16.48
C SER A 77 1.26 -9.04 -15.98
N ALA A 78 1.50 -8.04 -15.12
CA ALA A 78 0.47 -7.06 -14.82
C ALA A 78 0.25 -6.19 -16.06
N PRO A 79 -0.98 -6.13 -16.61
CA PRO A 79 -1.26 -5.32 -17.79
C PRO A 79 -0.86 -3.88 -17.50
N ARG A 80 -0.19 -3.25 -18.48
CA ARG A 80 0.10 -1.82 -18.40
C ARG A 80 -1.18 -1.06 -18.06
N PRO A 81 -1.14 -0.04 -17.20
CA PRO A 81 -2.31 0.79 -16.94
C PRO A 81 -2.87 1.25 -18.28
N ARG A 82 -4.13 0.92 -18.57
CA ARG A 82 -4.79 1.43 -19.77
C ARG A 82 -5.07 2.89 -19.53
N TRP A 83 -4.25 3.74 -20.13
CA TRP A 83 -4.47 5.17 -20.09
C TRP A 83 -5.63 5.53 -21.00
N THR A 84 -6.65 6.20 -20.47
CA THR A 84 -7.68 6.80 -21.30
C THR A 84 -7.01 7.89 -22.16
N PRO A 85 -7.12 7.83 -23.50
CA PRO A 85 -6.48 8.78 -24.42
C PRO A 85 -6.79 10.26 -24.15
N CYS A 86 -7.87 10.55 -23.43
CA CYS A 86 -8.33 11.91 -23.14
C CYS A 86 -7.77 12.52 -21.84
N CYS A 87 -6.64 12.05 -21.32
CA CYS A 87 -6.01 12.67 -20.15
C CYS A 87 -5.07 13.81 -20.56
N GLU A 88 -4.96 14.85 -19.72
CA GLU A 88 -4.12 16.04 -19.94
C GLU A 88 -2.66 15.70 -20.28
N PHE A 89 -2.19 14.56 -19.77
CA PHE A 89 -0.88 14.00 -20.08
C PHE A 89 -0.76 13.47 -21.53
N GLY A 90 -1.82 12.93 -22.13
CA GLY A 90 -1.78 12.41 -23.49
C GLY A 90 -1.89 13.48 -24.57
N GLY A 91 -2.76 14.47 -24.35
CA GLY A 91 -3.20 15.38 -25.41
C GLY A 91 -4.27 14.76 -26.31
N PRO A 92 -4.82 15.52 -27.28
CA PRO A 92 -6.01 15.13 -28.05
C PRO A 92 -5.82 13.90 -28.95
N ASP A 93 -4.60 13.65 -29.44
CA ASP A 93 -4.28 12.55 -30.36
C ASP A 93 -3.51 11.40 -29.66
N ALA A 94 -3.66 11.28 -28.35
CA ALA A 94 -2.90 10.29 -27.59
C ALA A 94 -3.27 8.86 -27.99
N THR A 95 -2.26 8.00 -28.09
CA THR A 95 -2.42 6.55 -28.14
C THR A 95 -1.81 5.95 -26.89
N GLU A 96 -2.18 4.73 -26.55
CA GLU A 96 -1.54 3.99 -25.47
C GLU A 96 0.00 3.95 -25.66
N GLN A 97 0.47 3.78 -26.90
CA GLN A 97 1.89 3.78 -27.22
C GLN A 97 2.56 5.15 -27.02
N SER A 98 1.88 6.25 -27.38
CA SER A 98 2.45 7.59 -27.18
C SER A 98 2.49 7.96 -25.69
N LEU A 99 1.52 7.51 -24.90
CA LEU A 99 1.48 7.67 -23.45
C LEU A 99 2.61 6.91 -22.76
N HIS A 100 2.85 5.65 -23.15
CA HIS A 100 4.00 4.88 -22.65
C HIS A 100 5.33 5.56 -22.98
N ARG A 101 5.52 6.00 -24.24
CA ARG A 101 6.74 6.70 -24.64
C ARG A 101 6.97 7.97 -23.82
N LYS A 102 5.91 8.76 -23.62
CA LYS A 102 5.98 10.01 -22.85
C LYS A 102 6.36 9.75 -21.38
N TYR A 103 5.80 8.70 -20.80
CA TYR A 103 6.13 8.27 -19.43
C TYR A 103 7.56 7.72 -19.32
N ASP A 104 8.01 6.90 -20.28
CA ASP A 104 9.39 6.38 -20.34
C ASP A 104 10.42 7.51 -20.46
N GLU A 105 10.13 8.55 -21.25
CA GLU A 105 10.99 9.75 -21.36
C GLU A 105 11.08 10.53 -20.05
N LEU A 106 9.98 10.61 -19.29
CA LEU A 106 9.95 11.24 -17.97
C LEU A 106 10.84 10.46 -16.99
N LEU A 107 10.70 9.13 -16.95
CA LEU A 107 11.53 8.27 -16.11
C LEU A 107 13.01 8.30 -16.49
N ALA A 108 13.33 8.30 -17.79
CA ALA A 108 14.70 8.46 -18.27
C ALA A 108 15.31 9.80 -17.83
N THR A 109 14.49 10.85 -17.74
CA THR A 109 14.93 12.15 -17.22
C THR A 109 15.18 12.09 -15.72
N LEU A 110 14.27 11.50 -14.95
CA LEU A 110 14.39 11.33 -13.49
C LEU A 110 15.59 10.46 -13.08
N ARG A 111 16.01 9.52 -13.93
CA ARG A 111 17.24 8.74 -13.73
C ARG A 111 18.52 9.59 -13.80
N ARG A 112 18.48 10.75 -14.46
CA ARG A 112 19.62 11.68 -14.53
C ARG A 112 19.64 12.69 -13.38
N GLY A 113 18.50 12.92 -12.73
CA GLY A 113 18.38 13.85 -11.62
C GLY A 113 16.92 14.21 -11.31
N PRO A 114 16.66 14.86 -10.16
CA PRO A 114 15.31 15.25 -9.77
C PRO A 114 14.71 16.29 -10.71
N ILE A 115 13.38 16.26 -10.86
CA ILE A 115 12.61 17.30 -11.55
C ILE A 115 12.05 18.25 -10.49
N THR A 116 12.27 19.55 -10.69
CA THR A 116 11.61 20.59 -9.86
C THR A 116 10.26 20.95 -10.47
N TYR A 117 9.21 21.00 -9.67
CA TYR A 117 7.86 21.38 -10.09
C TYR A 117 7.18 22.25 -9.02
N THR A 118 6.08 22.91 -9.38
CA THR A 118 5.27 23.68 -8.44
C THR A 118 4.06 22.84 -8.01
N ASP A 119 3.85 22.65 -6.72
CA ASP A 119 2.75 21.85 -6.18
C ASP A 119 1.39 22.59 -6.18
N SER A 120 0.35 21.93 -5.65
CA SER A 120 -1.00 22.49 -5.55
C SER A 120 -1.12 23.73 -4.66
N HIS A 121 -0.12 23.99 -3.80
CA HIS A 121 -0.06 25.15 -2.91
C HIS A 121 0.79 26.29 -3.49
N GLY A 122 1.40 26.10 -4.67
CA GLY A 122 2.29 27.08 -5.28
C GLY A 122 3.75 26.95 -4.83
N GLU A 123 4.10 25.93 -4.06
CA GLU A 123 5.44 25.73 -3.53
C GLU A 123 6.30 24.90 -4.47
N LYS A 124 7.61 25.22 -4.54
CA LYS A 124 8.56 24.45 -5.34
C LYS A 124 8.92 23.15 -4.62
N GLN A 125 8.63 22.03 -5.28
CA GLN A 125 9.00 20.70 -4.83
C GLN A 125 9.98 20.05 -5.80
N GLN A 126 10.70 19.05 -5.32
CA GLN A 126 11.47 18.14 -6.17
C GLN A 126 10.85 16.76 -6.13
N ILE A 127 10.90 16.06 -7.25
CA ILE A 127 10.58 14.64 -7.33
C ILE A 127 11.73 13.87 -7.97
N THR A 128 12.08 12.75 -7.37
CA THR A 128 13.08 11.78 -7.82
C THR A 128 12.42 10.63 -8.57
N TYR A 129 13.23 9.82 -9.25
CA TYR A 129 12.77 8.57 -9.88
C TYR A 129 12.05 7.67 -8.88
N GLN A 130 12.64 7.47 -7.69
CA GLN A 130 12.10 6.57 -6.67
C GLN A 130 10.76 7.06 -6.11
N GLU A 131 10.61 8.37 -5.91
CA GLU A 131 9.35 8.95 -5.45
C GLU A 131 8.24 8.84 -6.51
N LEU A 132 8.56 9.04 -7.79
CA LEU A 132 7.56 8.86 -8.85
C LEU A 132 7.13 7.40 -8.96
N VAL A 133 8.08 6.47 -9.02
CA VAL A 133 7.80 5.02 -9.08
C VAL A 133 7.01 4.56 -7.86
N GLY A 134 7.34 5.04 -6.65
CA GLY A 134 6.62 4.70 -5.44
C GLY A 134 5.22 5.32 -5.33
N ARG A 135 4.99 6.48 -5.95
CA ARG A 135 3.68 7.17 -5.93
C ARG A 135 2.65 6.54 -6.87
N MET A 136 3.11 5.95 -7.98
CA MET A 136 2.22 5.37 -8.98
C MET A 136 1.34 4.23 -8.44
N PRO A 137 1.86 3.22 -7.70
CA PRO A 137 1.03 2.16 -7.13
C PRO A 137 -0.09 2.70 -6.24
N THR A 138 0.26 3.54 -5.26
CA THR A 138 -0.72 4.14 -4.33
C THR A 138 -1.81 4.89 -5.08
N ALA A 139 -1.43 5.61 -6.13
CA ALA A 139 -2.40 6.37 -6.88
C ALA A 139 -3.42 5.47 -7.63
N LEU A 140 -2.94 4.38 -8.22
CA LEU A 140 -3.77 3.48 -9.01
C LEU A 140 -4.73 2.61 -8.17
N TYR A 141 -4.68 2.67 -6.84
CA TYR A 141 -5.74 2.12 -5.98
C TYR A 141 -7.05 2.93 -6.08
N GLY A 142 -6.97 4.23 -6.40
CA GLY A 142 -8.14 5.10 -6.52
C GLY A 142 -8.81 4.99 -7.89
N ALA A 143 -10.13 4.79 -7.94
CA ALA A 143 -10.87 4.81 -9.20
C ALA A 143 -10.82 6.20 -9.89
N ASP A 144 -10.51 7.25 -9.14
CA ASP A 144 -10.32 8.62 -9.59
C ASP A 144 -8.85 8.97 -9.89
N ALA A 145 -7.93 8.00 -9.90
CA ALA A 145 -6.49 8.18 -10.13
C ALA A 145 -6.18 9.13 -11.30
N ALA A 146 -6.89 8.96 -12.40
CA ALA A 146 -6.70 9.73 -13.62
C ALA A 146 -6.92 11.25 -13.42
N THR A 147 -7.75 11.66 -12.46
CA THR A 147 -8.09 13.06 -12.19
C THR A 147 -6.94 13.86 -11.59
N TYR A 148 -5.98 13.20 -10.92
CA TYR A 148 -4.83 13.86 -10.32
C TYR A 148 -3.49 13.39 -10.88
N ILE A 149 -3.34 12.11 -11.26
CA ILE A 149 -2.09 11.61 -11.86
C ILE A 149 -1.87 12.16 -13.26
N GLY A 150 -2.92 12.30 -14.08
CA GLY A 150 -2.79 12.88 -15.42
C GLY A 150 -2.20 14.31 -15.40
N PRO A 151 -2.82 15.25 -14.67
CA PRO A 151 -2.29 16.60 -14.52
C PRO A 151 -0.90 16.63 -13.87
N PHE A 152 -0.66 15.78 -12.86
CA PHE A 152 0.65 15.69 -12.21
C PHE A 152 1.76 15.28 -13.18
N LEU A 153 1.57 14.18 -13.92
CA LEU A 153 2.54 13.73 -14.94
C LEU A 153 2.74 14.77 -16.04
N GLN A 154 1.69 15.51 -16.41
CA GLN A 154 1.78 16.59 -17.38
C GLN A 154 2.64 17.75 -16.88
N VAL A 155 2.46 18.17 -15.62
CA VAL A 155 3.29 19.21 -15.00
C VAL A 155 4.75 18.79 -14.98
N LEU A 156 5.05 17.55 -14.57
CA LEU A 156 6.43 17.04 -14.57
C LEU A 156 7.02 17.01 -15.98
N TYR A 157 6.26 16.55 -16.97
CA TYR A 157 6.72 16.53 -18.36
C TYR A 157 7.00 17.95 -18.89
N LEU A 158 6.11 18.91 -18.62
CA LEU A 158 6.31 20.30 -18.99
C LEU A 158 7.52 20.92 -18.26
N ALA A 159 7.75 20.59 -16.99
CA ALA A 159 8.88 21.15 -16.23
C ALA A 159 10.24 20.85 -16.89
N THR A 160 10.34 19.73 -17.62
CA THR A 160 11.56 19.33 -18.34
C THR A 160 11.79 20.04 -19.68
N ARG A 161 10.74 20.62 -20.29
CA ARG A 161 10.77 21.10 -21.69
C ARG A 161 10.28 22.53 -21.86
N HIS A 162 9.30 22.93 -21.05
CA HIS A 162 8.60 24.21 -21.11
C HIS A 162 8.34 24.74 -19.68
N PRO A 163 9.37 25.22 -18.96
CA PRO A 163 9.24 25.61 -17.55
C PRO A 163 8.18 26.67 -17.28
N ALA A 164 7.98 27.60 -18.21
CA ALA A 164 6.92 28.61 -18.12
C ALA A 164 5.51 28.01 -18.20
N ALA A 165 5.30 27.00 -19.06
CA ALA A 165 4.04 26.27 -19.14
C ALA A 165 3.82 25.40 -17.91
N ALA A 166 4.88 24.80 -17.37
CA ALA A 166 4.82 24.02 -16.13
C ALA A 166 4.40 24.87 -14.92
N ALA A 167 4.89 26.10 -14.83
CA ALA A 167 4.52 27.03 -13.76
C ALA A 167 3.06 27.51 -13.84
N ALA A 168 2.45 27.47 -15.03
CA ALA A 168 1.06 27.85 -15.25
C ALA A 168 0.08 26.67 -15.11
N ALA A 169 0.57 25.44 -15.25
CA ALA A 169 -0.22 24.22 -15.08
C ALA A 169 -0.58 23.99 -13.60
N ARG A 170 -1.75 23.40 -13.36
CA ARG A 170 -2.26 23.17 -12.00
C ARG A 170 -2.32 21.68 -11.70
N ILE A 171 -1.88 21.32 -10.50
CA ILE A 171 -2.08 19.98 -9.95
C ILE A 171 -3.33 20.05 -9.06
N PRO A 172 -4.40 19.30 -9.36
CA PRO A 172 -5.55 19.21 -8.47
C PRO A 172 -5.13 18.66 -7.11
N THR A 173 -5.67 19.23 -6.03
CA THR A 173 -5.49 18.67 -4.69
C THR A 173 -6.21 17.33 -4.64
N GLN A 174 -5.51 16.27 -4.28
CA GLN A 174 -6.13 14.96 -4.04
C GLN A 174 -7.08 15.09 -2.85
N ALA A 175 -8.33 14.65 -3.01
CA ALA A 175 -9.26 14.59 -1.90
C ALA A 175 -8.72 13.60 -0.87
N GLN A 176 -8.44 14.08 0.34
CA GLN A 176 -8.07 13.21 1.45
C GLN A 176 -9.27 12.29 1.76
N PRO A 177 -9.07 10.97 1.90
CA PRO A 177 -10.15 10.10 2.36
C PRO A 177 -10.67 10.59 3.72
N ARG A 178 -11.99 10.50 3.95
CA ARG A 178 -12.64 11.00 5.18
C ARG A 178 -12.12 10.39 6.50
N PHE A 179 -11.24 9.39 6.45
CA PHE A 179 -10.67 8.68 7.60
C PHE A 179 -9.15 8.86 7.72
N SER A 180 -8.55 9.87 7.07
CA SER A 180 -7.09 10.05 6.96
C SER A 180 -6.46 10.96 8.04
N ASP A 181 -7.14 11.17 9.18
CA ASP A 181 -6.55 11.91 10.31
C ASP A 181 -5.42 11.15 11.01
N GLU A 182 -5.12 9.92 10.59
CA GLU A 182 -3.98 9.15 11.11
C GLU A 182 -2.67 9.71 10.53
N PRO A 183 -1.66 10.02 11.36
CA PRO A 183 -0.36 10.47 10.88
C PRO A 183 0.25 9.40 9.95
N GLN A 184 0.68 9.77 8.74
CA GLN A 184 1.31 8.85 7.76
C GLN A 184 2.48 8.02 8.32
N SER A 185 3.11 8.46 9.42
CA SER A 185 4.14 7.69 10.13
C SER A 185 3.61 6.41 10.78
N ALA A 186 2.30 6.33 11.10
CA ALA A 186 1.66 5.16 11.69
C ALA A 186 1.39 4.08 10.64
N ASP A 187 0.95 4.45 9.43
CA ASP A 187 0.68 3.52 8.33
C ASP A 187 1.86 2.58 8.03
N ASN A 188 3.06 3.14 8.01
CA ASN A 188 4.27 2.36 7.74
C ASN A 188 4.64 1.41 8.90
N ALA A 189 4.30 1.73 10.15
CA ALA A 189 4.66 0.90 11.30
C ALA A 189 3.79 -0.36 11.40
N TRP A 190 2.48 -0.23 11.20
CA TRP A 190 1.54 -1.36 11.25
C TRP A 190 1.77 -2.35 10.12
N HIS A 191 1.93 -1.82 8.90
CA HIS A 191 2.19 -2.64 7.72
C HIS A 191 3.48 -3.46 7.89
N ASN A 192 4.57 -2.83 8.35
CA ASN A 192 5.83 -3.51 8.61
C ASN A 192 5.72 -4.53 9.75
N ALA A 193 4.97 -4.24 10.81
CA ALA A 193 4.78 -5.18 11.90
C ALA A 193 4.05 -6.46 11.45
N VAL A 194 2.99 -6.30 10.64
CA VAL A 194 2.25 -7.43 10.06
C VAL A 194 3.14 -8.22 9.10
N ALA A 195 3.81 -7.55 8.16
CA ALA A 195 4.72 -8.21 7.21
C ALA A 195 5.83 -8.98 7.95
N CYS A 196 6.41 -8.40 8.99
CA CYS A 196 7.49 -9.06 9.73
C CYS A 196 7.04 -10.18 10.68
N THR A 197 5.76 -10.20 11.06
CA THR A 197 5.22 -11.24 11.96
C THR A 197 4.66 -12.42 11.18
N ASP A 198 3.99 -12.16 10.05
CA ASP A 198 3.23 -13.16 9.31
C ASP A 198 3.96 -13.65 8.04
N SER A 199 5.08 -13.03 7.66
CA SER A 199 5.77 -13.32 6.41
C SER A 199 7.29 -13.44 6.58
N ASP A 200 7.86 -14.47 5.95
CA ASP A 200 9.32 -14.62 5.84
C ASP A 200 9.86 -13.54 4.89
N ASN A 201 10.77 -12.71 5.38
CA ASN A 201 11.37 -11.64 4.60
C ASN A 201 12.88 -11.61 4.84
N PRO A 202 13.67 -11.11 3.86
CA PRO A 202 15.11 -11.00 4.03
C PRO A 202 15.46 -10.08 5.20
N ARG A 203 16.38 -10.55 6.05
CA ARG A 203 16.87 -9.80 7.22
C ARG A 203 17.98 -8.81 6.87
N ASP A 204 18.67 -9.02 5.76
CA ASP A 204 19.70 -8.08 5.28
C ASP A 204 19.04 -6.93 4.49
N PRO A 205 19.11 -5.68 4.96
CA PRO A 205 18.58 -4.53 4.21
C PRO A 205 19.15 -4.38 2.81
N ARG A 206 20.33 -4.93 2.51
CA ARG A 206 20.93 -4.88 1.17
C ARG A 206 20.13 -5.67 0.15
N GLU A 207 19.40 -6.70 0.60
CA GLU A 207 18.53 -7.51 -0.24
C GLU A 207 17.34 -6.69 -0.75
N VAL A 208 16.79 -5.78 0.06
CA VAL A 208 15.75 -4.84 -0.37
C VAL A 208 16.22 -4.03 -1.59
N GLY A 209 17.44 -3.48 -1.54
CA GLY A 209 18.03 -2.76 -2.68
C GLY A 209 18.32 -3.66 -3.89
N ARG A 210 18.66 -4.93 -3.67
CA ARG A 210 18.85 -5.93 -4.75
C ARG A 210 17.54 -6.20 -5.48
N TYR A 211 16.46 -6.44 -4.74
CA TYR A 211 15.14 -6.70 -5.29
C TYR A 211 14.51 -5.45 -5.92
N ALA A 212 14.75 -4.26 -5.39
CA ALA A 212 14.36 -3.00 -6.06
C ALA A 212 15.01 -2.88 -7.44
N ARG A 213 16.33 -3.11 -7.54
CA ARG A 213 17.03 -3.12 -8.85
C ARG A 213 16.57 -4.25 -9.75
N LEU A 214 16.15 -5.39 -9.19
CA LEU A 214 15.61 -6.50 -9.97
C LEU A 214 14.22 -6.15 -10.52
N ALA A 215 13.36 -5.53 -9.72
CA ALA A 215 12.07 -5.01 -10.15
C ALA A 215 12.23 -3.93 -11.22
N ASP A 216 13.19 -3.02 -11.10
CA ASP A 216 13.52 -2.04 -12.16
C ASP A 216 13.95 -2.68 -13.49
N ARG A 217 14.53 -3.89 -13.45
CA ARG A 217 14.97 -4.64 -14.65
C ARG A 217 13.90 -5.53 -15.24
N LEU A 218 13.10 -6.18 -14.39
CA LEU A 218 12.09 -7.16 -14.78
C LEU A 218 10.73 -6.49 -15.06
N GLY A 219 10.43 -5.43 -14.32
CA GLY A 219 9.20 -4.67 -14.45
C GLY A 219 9.23 -3.79 -15.69
N ASP A 220 8.05 -3.59 -16.27
CA ASP A 220 7.82 -2.39 -17.05
C ASP A 220 7.77 -1.21 -16.06
N PRO A 221 8.49 -0.10 -16.28
CA PRO A 221 8.48 1.03 -15.36
C PRO A 221 7.07 1.65 -15.15
N ALA A 222 6.13 1.35 -16.04
CA ALA A 222 4.72 1.70 -15.92
C ALA A 222 3.88 0.66 -15.14
N THR A 223 4.43 -0.52 -14.87
CA THR A 223 3.87 -1.47 -13.90
C THR A 223 4.25 -1.00 -12.50
N PRO A 224 3.27 -0.67 -11.65
CA PRO A 224 3.55 -0.24 -10.29
C PRO A 224 4.09 -1.44 -9.53
N TYR A 225 5.40 -1.46 -9.27
CA TYR A 225 5.89 -2.27 -8.18
C TYR A 225 5.65 -1.48 -6.91
N GLU A 226 5.04 -2.12 -5.90
CA GLU A 226 5.32 -1.76 -4.53
C GLU A 226 6.83 -1.97 -4.33
N ALA A 227 7.61 -0.94 -4.63
CA ALA A 227 8.98 -0.87 -4.18
C ALA A 227 8.90 -1.05 -2.67
N PRO A 228 9.58 -2.05 -2.09
CA PRO A 228 9.56 -2.22 -0.65
C PRO A 228 10.00 -0.89 -0.04
N SER A 229 9.05 -0.17 0.55
CA SER A 229 9.29 1.06 1.29
C SER A 229 10.43 0.78 2.29
N PRO A 230 11.39 1.70 2.44
CA PRO A 230 12.67 1.39 3.06
C PRO A 230 12.50 1.11 4.56
N PRO A 231 13.10 0.03 5.06
CA PRO A 231 12.97 -1.35 4.62
C PRO A 231 12.07 -2.13 5.59
N VAL A 232 11.45 -3.20 5.10
CA VAL A 232 11.03 -4.35 5.91
C VAL A 232 12.29 -5.03 6.48
N THR A 233 13.14 -4.31 7.22
CA THR A 233 14.15 -4.93 8.07
C THR A 233 13.43 -5.43 9.29
N CYS A 234 12.87 -6.62 9.17
CA CYS A 234 12.38 -7.35 10.32
C CYS A 234 13.55 -7.51 11.29
N SER A 235 13.46 -6.82 12.43
CA SER A 235 14.52 -6.81 13.42
C SER A 235 14.84 -8.26 13.81
N PRO A 236 16.12 -8.66 13.90
CA PRO A 236 16.51 -10.04 14.19
C PRO A 236 16.19 -10.50 15.63
N GLY A 237 15.54 -9.66 16.45
CA GLY A 237 15.14 -10.00 17.81
C GLY A 237 13.89 -10.90 17.83
N PRO A 238 13.74 -11.79 18.83
CA PRO A 238 12.49 -12.49 19.02
C PRO A 238 11.36 -11.47 19.18
N ALA A 239 10.19 -11.74 18.59
CA ALA A 239 8.97 -10.99 18.90
C ALA A 239 8.86 -10.89 20.41
N CYS A 240 8.85 -9.67 20.96
CA CYS A 240 8.74 -9.46 22.39
C CYS A 240 7.56 -10.31 22.90
N SER A 241 7.80 -11.14 23.90
CA SER A 241 6.71 -11.87 24.56
C SER A 241 5.62 -10.86 24.93
N PRO A 242 4.33 -11.21 24.78
CA PRO A 242 3.27 -10.32 25.22
C PRO A 242 3.57 -9.91 26.67
N PRO A 243 3.41 -8.63 27.05
CA PRO A 243 3.65 -8.22 28.42
C PRO A 243 2.84 -9.15 29.32
N THR A 244 3.56 -9.95 30.12
CA THR A 244 2.94 -10.71 31.18
C THR A 244 2.46 -9.68 32.18
N SER A 245 1.16 -9.37 32.15
CA SER A 245 0.55 -8.51 33.16
C SER A 245 0.93 -9.06 34.53
N PRO A 246 1.73 -8.35 35.35
CA PRO A 246 1.95 -8.78 36.71
C PRO A 246 0.65 -8.56 37.46
N GLY A 247 0.10 -9.66 37.98
CA GLY A 247 -0.73 -9.73 39.19
C GLY A 247 -1.71 -8.59 39.51
N THR A 248 -2.99 -8.94 39.51
CA THR A 248 -4.00 -8.44 40.46
C THR A 248 -4.04 -6.92 40.70
N ALA A 249 -4.81 -6.21 39.88
CA ALA A 249 -5.38 -4.94 40.30
C ALA A 249 -6.49 -5.20 41.34
N SER A 250 -6.20 -4.94 42.61
CA SER A 250 -7.24 -4.78 43.64
C SER A 250 -8.16 -3.61 43.28
N PRO A 251 -9.46 -3.68 43.62
CA PRO A 251 -10.43 -2.67 43.22
C PRO A 251 -10.35 -1.46 44.15
N THR A 252 -9.91 -0.32 43.63
CA THR A 252 -10.10 0.97 44.31
C THR A 252 -10.88 1.92 43.43
N THR A 253 -12.15 2.05 43.80
CA THR A 253 -13.05 3.20 43.68
C THR A 253 -13.26 3.81 42.28
N ALA A 254 -14.45 3.49 41.75
CA ALA A 254 -15.10 4.14 40.64
C ALA A 254 -15.22 5.67 40.83
N GLY A 255 -14.68 6.43 39.88
CA GLY A 255 -15.16 7.76 39.53
C GLY A 255 -16.17 7.62 38.40
N THR A 256 -17.45 7.78 38.71
CA THR A 256 -18.56 7.77 37.75
C THR A 256 -18.49 8.98 36.81
N SER A 257 -18.29 8.74 35.51
CA SER A 257 -18.81 9.61 34.46
C SER A 257 -19.51 8.75 33.42
N ALA A 258 -20.83 8.79 33.47
CA ALA A 258 -21.73 7.95 32.69
C ALA A 258 -21.65 8.30 31.19
N TRP A 259 -21.38 7.29 30.36
CA TRP A 259 -21.76 7.30 28.96
C TRP A 259 -23.24 6.92 28.88
N THR A 260 -24.13 7.91 28.95
CA THR A 260 -25.54 7.71 28.65
C THR A 260 -25.77 7.77 27.14
N SER A 261 -26.27 6.65 26.63
CA SER A 261 -26.86 6.40 25.33
C SER A 261 -27.79 7.49 24.80
N GLY A 262 -27.71 7.76 23.50
CA GLY A 262 -28.67 8.58 22.77
C GLY A 262 -28.61 8.33 21.26
N TRP A 263 -29.10 7.18 20.80
CA TRP A 263 -29.50 6.98 19.41
C TRP A 263 -31.00 6.72 19.39
N THR A 264 -31.77 7.75 19.04
CA THR A 264 -33.20 7.62 18.71
C THR A 264 -33.32 7.63 17.19
N VAL A 265 -33.94 6.58 16.66
CA VAL A 265 -34.33 6.47 15.25
C VAL A 265 -35.66 7.22 15.08
N THR A 266 -35.72 8.12 14.10
CA THR A 266 -36.96 8.59 13.45
C THR A 266 -36.86 8.30 11.97
#